data_AF-A0AAN9ALF5-F1
#
_entry.id   AF-A0AAN9ALF5-F1
#
_cell.length_a   1.000
_cell.length_b   1.000
_cell.length_c   1.000
_cell.angle_alpha   90.00
_cell.angle_beta   90.00
_cell.angle_gamma   90.00
#
_symmetry.space_group_name_H-M   'P 1'
#
loop_
_entity.id
_entity.type
_entity.pdbx_description
1 polymer ?
#
loop_
_entity_poly.entity_id
_entity_poly.type
_entity_poly.pdbx_seq_one_letter_code
_entity_poly.pdbx_strand_id
1 'polypeptide(L)'
;MAGPGSSQQTSSSNWRQIVTSLYPDALTLTYCVPPVNFNKVPYVRGTVPGTGHSALVLHPPSGAAPVHNVPPVSQRPVPPSRYSLLTQEPDPQAIPDNVQESDLRDDFAQNHMMVNLQELGKSRPEAMFILSQLSFSSYLNQPAYAAAAAQLPRPSQLDTKKTKYSDGEADFVLIHRQHGILIGELKSVGKSQACSQNPQPPADADVAKRVTKAVKQLDRSETVVRHLVSDVSPGLTVRKALFLPYVSTEQLERVLDNDPQLKQAVCRSLGAGSAAAASQLCCCSDQLSQPASYWHGTPAVLSQLSTWWQHRMACSVYTLLTDDKYLDIVARFVGPATTVSVPCYNGVRVEVRTAGQAVAELGRRLALLVLTLQQLDLMNRNPQLVCLTGPPGTG
;
A
#
# COMPACT_ATOMS: atom_id res chain seq x y z
N MET A 1 2.98 -4.87 47.67
CA MET A 1 3.54 -3.88 46.73
C MET A 1 4.09 -4.63 45.53
N ALA A 2 3.31 -4.74 44.46
CA ALA A 2 3.80 -5.22 43.16
C ALA A 2 4.31 -3.99 42.38
N GLY A 3 5.55 -4.03 41.93
CA GLY A 3 6.17 -2.91 41.21
C GLY A 3 5.52 -2.67 39.84
N PRO A 4 5.62 -1.45 39.29
CA PRO A 4 4.97 -1.06 38.02
C PRO A 4 5.57 -1.70 36.75
N GLY A 5 6.40 -2.73 36.87
CA GLY A 5 7.09 -3.38 35.75
C GLY A 5 6.38 -4.59 35.13
N SER A 6 5.30 -5.11 35.73
CA SER A 6 4.72 -6.39 35.31
C SER A 6 3.66 -6.31 34.21
N SER A 7 3.04 -5.16 33.96
CA SER A 7 1.91 -5.04 33.01
C SER A 7 2.34 -4.84 31.54
N GLN A 8 3.45 -4.14 31.29
CA GLN A 8 3.99 -3.93 29.93
C GLN A 8 4.58 -5.20 29.31
N GLN A 9 5.26 -6.04 30.11
CA GLN A 9 5.82 -7.30 29.62
C GLN A 9 4.73 -8.31 29.23
N THR A 10 3.60 -8.34 29.96
CA THR A 10 2.50 -9.27 29.69
C THR A 10 1.68 -8.94 28.45
N SER A 11 1.61 -7.66 28.03
CA SER A 11 0.88 -7.27 26.82
C SER A 11 1.67 -7.50 25.54
N SER A 12 2.96 -7.16 25.54
CA SER A 12 3.83 -7.34 24.36
C SER A 12 4.10 -8.81 24.06
N SER A 13 4.24 -9.66 25.09
CA SER A 13 4.41 -11.10 24.92
C SER A 13 3.20 -11.77 24.25
N ASN A 14 1.98 -11.32 24.57
CA ASN A 14 0.76 -11.81 23.96
C ASN A 14 0.68 -11.43 22.47
N TRP A 15 1.04 -10.19 22.11
CA TRP A 15 1.04 -9.77 20.71
C TRP A 15 2.05 -10.54 19.86
N ARG A 16 3.23 -10.86 20.41
CA ARG A 16 4.20 -11.74 19.74
C ARG A 16 3.62 -13.12 19.47
N GLN A 17 2.96 -13.73 20.46
CA GLN A 17 2.33 -15.04 20.28
C GLN A 17 1.28 -15.03 19.17
N ILE A 18 0.46 -13.98 19.10
CA ILE A 18 -0.52 -13.80 18.03
C ILE A 18 0.19 -13.67 16.67
N VAL A 19 1.24 -12.86 16.58
CA VAL A 19 2.04 -12.75 15.34
C VAL A 19 2.62 -14.09 14.92
N THR A 20 3.26 -14.83 15.82
CA THR A 20 3.83 -16.15 15.50
C THR A 20 2.74 -17.16 15.12
N SER A 21 1.52 -17.04 15.68
CA SER A 21 0.39 -17.87 15.24
C SER A 21 -0.12 -17.52 13.84
N LEU A 22 -0.11 -16.23 13.47
CA LEU A 22 -0.55 -15.77 12.15
C LEU A 22 0.53 -15.97 11.07
N TYR A 23 1.79 -15.93 11.49
CA TYR A 23 2.99 -16.01 10.66
C TYR A 23 4.01 -16.98 11.31
N PRO A 24 3.78 -18.31 11.20
CA PRO A 24 4.61 -19.32 11.86
C PRO A 24 6.10 -19.23 11.53
N ASP A 25 6.41 -18.79 10.30
CA ASP A 25 7.77 -18.68 9.78
C ASP A 25 8.26 -17.22 9.78
N ALA A 26 7.76 -16.38 10.70
CA ALA A 26 8.12 -14.96 10.77
C ALA A 26 9.62 -14.68 10.86
N LEU A 27 10.45 -15.66 11.28
CA LEU A 27 11.90 -15.53 11.38
C LEU A 27 12.68 -16.03 10.16
N THR A 28 12.01 -16.70 9.22
CA THR A 28 12.63 -17.33 8.05
C THR A 28 12.01 -16.97 6.70
N LEU A 29 10.75 -16.51 6.66
CA LEU A 29 10.05 -16.20 5.40
C LEU A 29 9.71 -14.72 5.23
N THR A 30 9.41 -14.36 3.99
CA THR A 30 8.82 -13.06 3.65
C THR A 30 7.30 -13.12 3.70
N TYR A 31 6.67 -12.13 4.34
CA TYR A 31 5.22 -11.93 4.35
C TYR A 31 4.84 -10.55 3.83
N CYS A 32 3.83 -10.49 2.95
CA CYS A 32 3.19 -9.24 2.55
C CYS A 32 1.95 -9.01 3.42
N VAL A 33 1.75 -7.78 3.88
CA VAL A 33 0.64 -7.40 4.76
C VAL A 33 0.00 -6.09 4.27
N PRO A 34 -1.22 -6.12 3.70
CA PRO A 34 -2.01 -7.30 3.38
C PRO A 34 -1.33 -8.22 2.34
N PRO A 35 -1.68 -9.52 2.31
CA PRO A 35 -1.06 -10.51 1.40
C PRO A 35 -1.56 -10.39 -0.05
N VAL A 36 -2.67 -9.70 -0.26
CA VAL A 36 -3.21 -9.36 -1.56
C VAL A 36 -3.64 -7.91 -1.50
N ASN A 37 -3.27 -7.14 -2.52
CA ASN A 37 -3.75 -5.77 -2.67
C ASN A 37 -5.05 -5.78 -3.49
N PHE A 38 -6.04 -5.02 -3.02
CA PHE A 38 -7.36 -4.96 -3.62
C PHE A 38 -7.53 -3.61 -4.29
N ASN A 39 -7.74 -3.63 -5.60
CA ASN A 39 -8.00 -2.40 -6.36
C ASN A 39 -9.33 -1.78 -5.92
N LYS A 40 -9.34 -0.46 -5.87
CA LYS A 40 -10.58 0.31 -5.85
C LYS A 40 -11.28 0.10 -7.19
N VAL A 41 -12.59 -0.07 -7.13
CA VAL A 41 -13.42 -0.26 -8.32
C VAL A 41 -14.63 0.67 -8.22
N PRO A 42 -14.88 1.51 -9.24
CA PRO A 42 -16.05 2.41 -9.28
C PRO A 42 -17.34 1.62 -9.48
N TYR A 43 -17.92 1.13 -8.39
CA TYR A 43 -19.24 0.51 -8.42
C TYR A 43 -20.33 1.55 -8.16
N VAL A 44 -21.52 1.33 -8.71
CA VAL A 44 -22.77 1.91 -8.22
C VAL A 44 -23.76 0.80 -7.92
N ARG A 45 -24.63 0.97 -6.93
CA ARG A 45 -25.70 0.00 -6.69
C ARG A 45 -26.77 0.16 -7.78
N GLY A 46 -27.19 -0.96 -8.35
CA GLY A 46 -28.30 -1.04 -9.28
C GLY A 46 -29.22 -2.22 -8.96
N THR A 47 -30.28 -2.37 -9.75
CA THR A 47 -31.22 -3.49 -9.63
C THR A 47 -31.32 -4.20 -10.96
N VAL A 48 -31.36 -5.54 -10.91
CA VAL A 48 -31.58 -6.43 -12.05
C VAL A 48 -33.02 -6.21 -12.56
N PRO A 49 -33.22 -5.75 -13.81
CA PRO A 49 -34.55 -5.59 -14.39
C PRO A 49 -35.38 -6.88 -14.31
N GLY A 50 -36.67 -6.76 -14.03
CA GLY A 50 -37.62 -7.87 -13.96
C GLY A 50 -37.56 -8.73 -12.69
N THR A 51 -36.42 -8.79 -11.99
CA THR A 51 -36.29 -9.59 -10.76
C THR A 51 -36.15 -8.75 -9.49
N GLY A 52 -35.74 -7.49 -9.61
CA GLY A 52 -35.56 -6.57 -8.48
C GLY A 52 -34.36 -6.89 -7.57
N HIS A 53 -33.56 -7.92 -7.90
CA HIS A 53 -32.36 -8.25 -7.13
C HIS A 53 -31.33 -7.12 -7.19
N SER A 54 -30.66 -6.85 -6.07
CA SER A 54 -29.57 -5.89 -6.01
C SER A 54 -28.35 -6.41 -6.78
N ALA A 55 -27.73 -5.53 -7.56
CA ALA A 55 -26.47 -5.78 -8.25
C ALA A 55 -25.50 -4.60 -8.06
N LEU A 56 -24.20 -4.86 -8.22
CA LEU A 56 -23.21 -3.81 -8.41
C LEU A 56 -23.05 -3.56 -9.89
N VAL A 57 -23.03 -2.30 -10.30
CA VAL A 57 -22.85 -1.90 -11.70
C VAL A 57 -21.51 -1.19 -11.82
N LEU A 58 -20.67 -1.67 -12.73
CA LEU A 58 -19.39 -1.02 -13.04
C LEU A 58 -19.66 0.33 -13.72
N HIS A 59 -19.14 1.40 -13.14
CA HIS A 59 -19.25 2.75 -13.67
C HIS A 59 -17.86 3.25 -14.12
N PRO A 60 -17.74 4.08 -15.17
CA PRO A 60 -16.48 4.77 -15.43
C PRO A 60 -16.02 5.60 -14.22
N PRO A 61 -14.70 5.66 -13.94
CA PRO A 61 -14.16 6.48 -12.86
C PRO A 61 -14.42 7.96 -13.12
N SER A 62 -14.55 8.74 -12.05
CA SER A 62 -14.73 10.19 -12.15
C SER A 62 -13.52 10.85 -12.81
N GLY A 63 -13.78 11.69 -13.83
CA GLY A 63 -12.74 12.36 -14.62
C GLY A 63 -12.40 11.68 -15.96
N ALA A 64 -13.04 10.55 -16.28
CA ALA A 64 -13.03 10.01 -17.64
C ALA A 64 -13.82 10.93 -18.60
N ALA A 65 -13.44 10.94 -19.89
CA ALA A 65 -14.20 11.68 -20.92
C ALA A 65 -15.68 11.26 -20.89
N PRO A 66 -16.64 12.20 -20.99
CA PRO A 66 -18.04 11.89 -20.74
C PRO A 66 -18.59 10.92 -21.79
N VAL A 67 -19.09 9.78 -21.33
CA VAL A 67 -20.01 8.94 -22.09
C VAL A 67 -21.41 9.22 -21.52
N HIS A 68 -22.20 9.99 -22.27
CA HIS A 68 -23.61 10.36 -22.11
C HIS A 68 -24.19 10.61 -20.70
N ASN A 69 -24.71 11.83 -20.52
CA ASN A 69 -25.73 12.30 -19.56
C ASN A 69 -26.11 11.35 -18.41
N VAL A 70 -25.40 11.47 -17.28
CA VAL A 70 -25.87 11.01 -15.97
C VAL A 70 -26.05 12.24 -15.06
N PRO A 71 -27.18 12.39 -14.34
CA PRO A 71 -27.41 13.56 -13.48
C PRO A 71 -26.50 13.55 -12.25
N PRO A 72 -26.17 14.73 -11.68
CA PRO A 72 -25.25 14.84 -10.56
C PRO A 72 -25.87 14.29 -9.27
N VAL A 73 -25.16 13.40 -8.58
CA VAL A 73 -25.52 12.94 -7.24
C VAL A 73 -25.08 13.98 -6.21
N SER A 74 -26.03 14.49 -5.42
CA SER A 74 -25.80 15.50 -4.39
C SER A 74 -24.97 14.93 -3.23
N GLN A 75 -23.89 15.63 -2.89
CA GLN A 75 -22.93 15.25 -1.86
C GLN A 75 -23.48 15.53 -0.45
N ARG A 76 -23.29 14.61 0.49
CA ARG A 76 -23.35 14.87 1.94
C ARG A 76 -22.06 14.35 2.59
N PRO A 77 -21.60 14.97 3.69
CA PRO A 77 -20.33 14.62 4.31
C PRO A 77 -20.38 13.26 5.00
N VAL A 78 -19.31 12.49 4.83
CA VAL A 78 -19.08 11.16 5.43
C VAL A 78 -18.71 11.33 6.92
N PRO A 79 -19.35 10.62 7.87
CA PRO A 79 -18.93 10.63 9.27
C PRO A 79 -17.70 9.71 9.47
N PRO A 80 -16.80 10.04 10.42
CA PRO A 80 -15.69 9.15 10.75
C PRO A 80 -16.18 7.96 11.59
N SER A 81 -15.47 6.84 11.44
CA SER A 81 -15.52 5.64 12.30
C SER A 81 -16.66 4.63 12.04
N ARG A 82 -16.37 3.61 11.21
CA ARG A 82 -16.95 2.26 11.33
C ARG A 82 -15.89 1.21 11.02
N TYR A 83 -15.09 0.84 12.01
CA TYR A 83 -14.39 -0.45 11.99
C TYR A 83 -15.40 -1.49 12.47
N SER A 84 -15.90 -2.32 11.57
CA SER A 84 -16.84 -3.39 11.91
C SER A 84 -16.19 -4.75 11.68
N LEU A 85 -16.14 -5.55 12.74
CA LEU A 85 -15.61 -6.90 12.77
C LEU A 85 -16.53 -7.83 11.96
N LEU A 86 -16.01 -8.41 10.86
CA LEU A 86 -16.34 -9.69 10.19
C LEU A 86 -17.80 -10.26 10.15
N THR A 87 -18.81 -9.57 10.66
CA THR A 87 -20.16 -10.11 10.95
C THR A 87 -21.30 -9.14 10.67
N GLN A 88 -21.03 -7.90 10.27
CA GLN A 88 -22.11 -7.04 9.78
C GLN A 88 -22.32 -7.27 8.28
N GLU A 89 -23.52 -7.76 7.95
CA GLU A 89 -24.13 -7.62 6.63
C GLU A 89 -23.90 -6.19 6.11
N PRO A 90 -23.50 -6.01 4.83
CA PRO A 90 -23.24 -4.71 4.25
C PRO A 90 -24.44 -3.77 4.47
N ASP A 91 -24.19 -2.57 5.01
CA ASP A 91 -25.23 -1.54 5.11
C ASP A 91 -25.83 -1.31 3.70
N PRO A 92 -27.14 -1.56 3.50
CA PRO A 92 -27.79 -1.38 2.20
C PRO A 92 -27.68 0.05 1.65
N GLN A 93 -27.42 1.04 2.53
CA GLN A 93 -27.35 2.46 2.19
C GLN A 93 -25.92 3.00 2.03
N ALA A 94 -24.88 2.18 2.20
CA ALA A 94 -23.51 2.64 1.97
C ALA A 94 -23.28 2.94 0.48
N ILE A 95 -22.92 4.20 0.19
CA ILE A 95 -22.58 4.69 -1.15
C ILE A 95 -21.15 4.22 -1.46
N PRO A 96 -20.88 3.57 -2.61
CA PRO A 96 -19.53 3.22 -3.02
C PRO A 96 -18.64 4.45 -3.13
N ASP A 97 -17.36 4.31 -2.80
CA ASP A 97 -16.38 5.40 -2.89
C ASP A 97 -16.31 5.96 -4.32
N ASN A 98 -16.22 7.28 -4.43
CA ASN A 98 -16.00 7.93 -5.73
C ASN A 98 -14.56 7.69 -6.19
N VAL A 99 -14.34 6.64 -6.97
CA VAL A 99 -13.02 6.26 -7.49
C VAL A 99 -12.63 7.17 -8.65
N GLN A 100 -11.48 7.84 -8.52
CA GLN A 100 -10.88 8.67 -9.56
C GLN A 100 -9.90 7.86 -10.42
N GLU A 101 -9.61 8.35 -11.63
CA GLU A 101 -8.59 7.74 -12.49
C GLU A 101 -7.19 7.69 -11.82
N SER A 102 -6.88 8.69 -10.99
CA SER A 102 -5.66 8.67 -10.19
C SER A 102 -5.61 7.52 -9.20
N ASP A 103 -6.75 7.11 -8.62
CA ASP A 103 -6.79 6.00 -7.68
C ASP A 103 -6.47 4.67 -8.38
N LEU A 104 -7.05 4.45 -9.56
CA LEU A 104 -6.74 3.28 -10.39
C LEU A 104 -5.28 3.28 -10.87
N ARG A 105 -4.74 4.48 -11.10
CA ARG A 105 -3.33 4.67 -11.44
C ARG A 105 -2.42 4.23 -10.29
N ASP A 106 -2.71 4.73 -9.09
CA ASP A 106 -1.93 4.49 -7.89
C ASP A 106 -2.05 3.03 -7.42
N ASP A 107 -3.25 2.42 -7.46
CA ASP A 107 -3.47 1.01 -7.09
C ASP A 107 -2.68 0.05 -8.00
N PHE A 108 -2.64 0.34 -9.30
CA PHE A 108 -1.84 -0.46 -10.23
C PHE A 108 -0.34 -0.32 -9.95
N ALA A 109 0.15 0.90 -9.69
CA ALA A 109 1.55 1.12 -9.34
C ALA A 109 1.91 0.40 -8.03
N GLN A 110 0.99 0.41 -7.05
CA GLN A 110 1.13 -0.31 -5.79
C GLN A 110 1.22 -1.82 -6.03
N ASN A 111 0.33 -2.40 -6.85
CA ASN A 111 0.37 -3.82 -7.22
C ASN A 111 1.67 -4.18 -7.92
N HIS A 112 2.05 -3.37 -8.91
CA HIS A 112 3.27 -3.58 -9.67
C HIS A 112 4.48 -3.66 -8.71
N MET A 113 4.59 -2.69 -7.80
CA MET A 113 5.68 -2.68 -6.85
C MET A 113 5.60 -3.85 -5.86
N MET A 114 4.40 -4.14 -5.32
CA MET A 114 4.21 -5.22 -4.34
C MET A 114 4.65 -6.59 -4.90
N VAL A 115 4.29 -6.91 -6.14
CA VAL A 115 4.71 -8.17 -6.79
C VAL A 115 6.23 -8.25 -6.88
N ASN A 116 6.89 -7.18 -7.35
CA ASN A 116 8.34 -7.15 -7.46
C ASN A 116 9.03 -7.29 -6.09
N LEU A 117 8.56 -6.59 -5.06
CA LEU A 117 9.09 -6.72 -3.69
C LEU A 117 8.84 -8.12 -3.11
N GLN A 118 7.69 -8.73 -3.41
CA GLN A 118 7.39 -10.08 -2.96
C GLN A 118 8.34 -11.11 -3.59
N GLU A 119 8.61 -11.01 -4.90
CA GLU A 119 9.59 -11.87 -5.56
C GLU A 119 11.02 -11.63 -5.05
N LEU A 120 11.37 -10.37 -4.74
CA LEU A 120 12.62 -10.03 -4.07
C LEU A 120 12.76 -10.74 -2.71
N GLY A 121 11.69 -10.78 -1.92
CA GLY A 121 11.69 -11.46 -0.64
C GLY A 121 11.70 -12.99 -0.75
N LYS A 122 10.99 -13.57 -1.71
CA LYS A 122 10.99 -15.03 -1.97
C LYS A 122 12.35 -15.55 -2.42
N SER A 123 13.14 -14.74 -3.12
CA SER A 123 14.48 -15.09 -3.58
C SER A 123 15.55 -15.01 -2.48
N ARG A 124 15.18 -14.68 -1.24
CA ARG A 124 16.10 -14.47 -0.12
C ARG A 124 15.79 -15.41 1.06
N PRO A 125 16.82 -15.84 1.82
CA PRO A 125 16.62 -16.63 3.02
C PRO A 125 16.28 -15.79 4.25
N GLU A 126 16.45 -14.47 4.20
CA GLU A 126 16.18 -13.59 5.34
C GLU A 126 14.71 -13.22 5.47
N ALA A 127 14.19 -13.24 6.70
CA ALA A 127 12.82 -12.84 6.97
C ALA A 127 12.56 -11.34 6.79
N MET A 128 11.40 -11.06 6.21
CA MET A 128 10.96 -9.71 5.89
C MET A 128 9.44 -9.59 5.94
N PHE A 129 8.93 -8.54 6.59
CA PHE A 129 7.54 -8.14 6.42
C PHE A 129 7.48 -6.95 5.48
N ILE A 130 6.67 -7.04 4.43
CA ILE A 130 6.40 -5.96 3.48
C ILE A 130 4.98 -5.46 3.77
N LEU A 131 4.87 -4.32 4.44
CA LEU A 131 3.60 -3.67 4.67
C LEU A 131 3.32 -2.67 3.55
N SER A 132 2.10 -2.65 3.04
CA SER A 132 1.64 -1.59 2.13
C SER A 132 0.54 -0.74 2.74
N GLN A 133 0.54 0.54 2.37
CA GLN A 133 -0.52 1.50 2.69
C GLN A 133 -0.80 1.60 4.21
N LEU A 134 0.27 1.73 4.99
CA LEU A 134 0.16 1.85 6.45
C LEU A 134 -0.27 3.27 6.81
N SER A 135 -1.55 3.45 7.12
CA SER A 135 -2.02 4.70 7.73
C SER A 135 -1.53 4.80 9.17
N PHE A 136 -0.90 5.92 9.53
CA PHE A 136 -0.45 6.16 10.90
C PHE A 136 -1.61 6.29 11.89
N SER A 137 -2.80 6.68 11.42
CA SER A 137 -4.03 6.66 12.24
C SER A 137 -4.50 5.24 12.61
N SER A 138 -4.05 4.23 11.87
CA SER A 138 -4.39 2.81 12.11
C SER A 138 -3.37 2.10 13.00
N TYR A 139 -2.22 2.73 13.25
CA TYR A 139 -1.17 2.19 14.10
C TYR A 139 -1.60 2.17 15.58
N LEU A 140 -1.59 0.99 16.20
CA LEU A 140 -1.96 0.76 17.60
C LEU A 140 -3.31 1.39 18.02
N ASN A 141 -4.27 1.42 17.09
CA ASN A 141 -5.55 2.11 17.27
C ASN A 141 -6.74 1.16 17.51
N GLN A 142 -6.52 -0.14 17.64
CA GLN A 142 -7.59 -1.10 17.91
C GLN A 142 -8.15 -0.94 19.34
N PRO A 143 -9.45 -0.69 19.51
CA PRO A 143 -10.05 -0.40 20.83
C PRO A 143 -9.81 -1.49 21.88
N ALA A 144 -9.84 -2.76 21.46
CA ALA A 144 -9.60 -3.91 22.34
C ALA A 144 -8.21 -3.90 23.00
N TYR A 145 -7.25 -3.17 22.42
CA TYR A 145 -5.88 -3.08 22.90
C TYR A 145 -5.49 -1.69 23.40
N ALA A 146 -6.47 -0.77 23.52
CA ALA A 146 -6.21 0.64 23.78
C ALA A 146 -5.40 0.88 25.07
N ALA A 147 -5.68 0.14 26.14
CA ALA A 147 -4.98 0.28 27.42
C ALA A 147 -3.50 -0.09 27.33
N ALA A 148 -3.17 -1.21 26.68
CA ALA A 148 -1.79 -1.64 26.46
C ALA A 148 -1.07 -0.70 25.47
N ALA A 149 -1.75 -0.33 24.38
CA ALA A 149 -1.24 0.58 23.35
C ALA A 149 -1.03 2.03 23.84
N ALA A 150 -1.65 2.44 24.94
CA ALA A 150 -1.49 3.79 25.49
C ALA A 150 -0.07 4.04 26.03
N GLN A 151 0.66 2.98 26.36
CA GLN A 151 2.01 3.04 26.90
C GLN A 151 3.11 3.03 25.83
N LEU A 152 2.73 2.90 24.55
CA LEU A 152 3.66 2.79 23.43
C LEU A 152 3.75 4.10 22.66
N PRO A 153 4.87 4.37 21.94
CA PRO A 153 4.99 5.54 21.10
C PRO A 153 3.88 5.58 20.05
N ARG A 154 3.26 6.75 19.85
CA ARG A 154 2.19 6.98 18.88
C ARG A 154 2.51 8.13 17.94
N PRO A 155 2.02 8.09 16.68
CA PRO A 155 2.23 9.19 15.73
C PRO A 155 1.68 10.54 16.24
N SER A 156 0.56 10.52 16.96
CA SER A 156 -0.07 11.72 17.51
C SER A 156 0.79 12.47 18.54
N GLN A 157 1.80 11.82 19.12
CA GLN A 157 2.76 12.48 20.03
C GLN A 157 3.72 13.40 19.27
N LEU A 158 3.87 13.21 17.95
CA LEU A 158 4.66 14.09 17.08
C LEU A 158 3.84 15.25 16.51
N ASP A 159 2.51 15.23 16.70
CA ASP A 159 1.65 16.26 16.16
C ASP A 159 1.98 17.63 16.75
N THR A 160 1.99 18.64 15.88
CA THR A 160 2.11 20.03 16.26
C THR A 160 0.91 20.81 15.73
N LYS A 161 0.78 22.09 16.11
CA LYS A 161 -0.23 22.98 15.53
C LYS A 161 -0.14 23.11 14.00
N LYS A 162 1.04 22.87 13.42
CA LYS A 162 1.31 23.06 11.98
C LYS A 162 1.40 21.76 11.20
N THR A 163 1.61 20.63 11.87
CA THR A 163 1.88 19.34 11.19
C THR A 163 1.22 18.21 11.95
N LYS A 164 0.35 17.47 11.25
CA LYS A 164 -0.45 16.38 11.79
C LYS A 164 0.08 15.03 11.39
N TYR A 165 1.19 14.60 11.98
CA TYR A 165 1.86 13.35 11.65
C TYR A 165 0.93 12.14 11.70
N SER A 166 -0.05 12.12 12.61
CA SER A 166 -1.10 11.09 12.70
C SER A 166 -1.87 10.83 11.41
N ASP A 167 -2.03 11.86 10.58
CA ASP A 167 -2.85 11.80 9.36
C ASP A 167 -2.03 11.35 8.14
N GLY A 168 -0.76 11.01 8.37
CA GLY A 168 0.13 10.49 7.33
C GLY A 168 -0.09 9.02 7.03
N GLU A 169 0.56 8.59 5.95
CA GLU A 169 0.60 7.23 5.48
C GLU A 169 1.99 6.93 4.94
N ALA A 170 2.43 5.68 5.06
CA ALA A 170 3.59 5.15 4.37
C ALA A 170 3.13 4.15 3.30
N ASP A 171 3.49 4.41 2.03
CA ASP A 171 3.12 3.53 0.91
C ASP A 171 3.70 2.13 1.11
N PHE A 172 4.95 2.06 1.61
CA PHE A 172 5.60 0.81 1.99
C PHE A 172 6.40 0.93 3.29
N VAL A 173 6.32 -0.09 4.15
CA VAL A 173 7.20 -0.30 5.30
C VAL A 173 7.73 -1.73 5.25
N LEU A 174 9.03 -1.88 5.03
CA LEU A 174 9.72 -3.17 5.00
C LEU A 174 10.47 -3.36 6.31
N ILE A 175 10.13 -4.40 7.06
CA ILE A 175 10.76 -4.75 8.33
C ILE A 175 11.63 -5.98 8.06
N HIS A 176 12.93 -5.77 7.91
CA HIS A 176 13.90 -6.81 7.58
C HIS A 176 14.69 -7.24 8.81
N ARG A 177 14.75 -8.55 9.06
CA ARG A 177 15.38 -9.10 10.28
C ARG A 177 16.83 -8.65 10.47
N GLN A 178 17.61 -8.58 9.39
CA GLN A 178 19.04 -8.22 9.46
C GLN A 178 19.36 -6.75 9.15
N HIS A 179 18.45 -6.04 8.47
CA HIS A 179 18.74 -4.72 7.91
C HIS A 179 17.94 -3.60 8.59
N GLY A 180 17.02 -3.93 9.50
CA GLY A 180 16.16 -2.95 10.15
C GLY A 180 14.98 -2.59 9.25
N ILE A 181 14.64 -1.30 9.18
CA ILE A 181 13.44 -0.85 8.48
C ILE A 181 13.79 -0.09 7.21
N LEU A 182 13.10 -0.35 6.10
CA LEU A 182 13.08 0.51 4.92
C LEU A 182 11.67 1.08 4.75
N ILE A 183 11.59 2.39 4.54
CA ILE A 183 10.35 3.08 4.21
C ILE A 183 10.39 3.44 2.73
N GLY A 184 9.27 3.20 2.07
CA GLY A 184 9.07 3.52 0.67
C GLY A 184 7.97 4.54 0.46
N GLU A 185 8.24 5.47 -0.45
CA GLU A 185 7.23 6.36 -1.01
C GLU A 185 7.13 6.09 -2.51
N LEU A 186 5.92 5.80 -2.98
CA LEU A 186 5.60 5.45 -4.35
C LEU A 186 5.05 6.66 -5.10
N LYS A 187 5.48 6.85 -6.35
CA LYS A 187 4.83 7.78 -7.28
C LYS A 187 4.65 7.16 -8.66
N SER A 188 3.41 7.09 -9.13
CA SER A 188 3.02 6.50 -10.42
C SER A 188 3.22 7.46 -11.62
N VAL A 189 4.23 8.33 -11.57
CA VAL A 189 4.47 9.35 -12.62
C VAL A 189 4.70 8.64 -13.95
N GLY A 190 3.90 8.94 -14.98
CA GLY A 190 4.09 8.32 -16.31
C GLY A 190 3.26 7.06 -16.61
N LYS A 191 2.41 6.56 -15.70
CA LYS A 191 1.63 5.31 -15.97
C LYS A 191 0.80 5.39 -17.25
N SER A 192 0.10 6.51 -17.48
CA SER A 192 -0.78 6.68 -18.65
C SER A 192 0.00 6.51 -19.96
N GLN A 193 1.26 6.91 -20.00
CA GLN A 193 2.16 6.71 -21.12
C GLN A 193 2.77 5.29 -21.13
N ALA A 194 3.13 4.74 -19.97
CA ALA A 194 3.78 3.44 -19.84
C ALA A 194 2.92 2.24 -20.30
N CYS A 195 1.59 2.36 -20.24
CA CYS A 195 0.65 1.33 -20.72
C CYS A 195 0.18 1.57 -22.18
N SER A 196 0.71 2.57 -22.87
CA SER A 196 0.33 2.86 -24.27
C SER A 196 1.10 2.00 -25.27
N GLN A 197 0.59 1.86 -26.50
CA GLN A 197 1.27 1.11 -27.57
C GLN A 197 2.65 1.69 -27.93
N ASN A 198 2.85 3.01 -27.72
CA ASN A 198 4.12 3.70 -27.90
C ASN A 198 4.49 4.45 -26.61
N PRO A 199 5.06 3.76 -25.61
CA PRO A 199 5.42 4.37 -24.34
C PRO A 199 6.34 5.57 -24.53
N GLN A 200 5.92 6.72 -24.02
CA GLN A 200 6.75 7.93 -23.96
C GLN A 200 7.16 8.19 -22.51
N PRO A 201 8.37 8.69 -22.26
CA PRO A 201 8.77 9.05 -20.91
C PRO A 201 7.85 10.17 -20.39
N PRO A 202 7.52 10.19 -19.07
CA PRO A 202 6.80 11.30 -18.48
C PRO A 202 7.56 12.61 -18.69
N ALA A 203 6.85 13.74 -18.70
CA ALA A 203 7.51 15.04 -18.76
C ALA A 203 8.34 15.28 -17.48
N ASP A 204 9.58 15.73 -17.64
CA ASP A 204 10.50 16.00 -16.52
C ASP A 204 9.92 16.93 -15.46
N ALA A 205 9.15 17.94 -15.87
CA ALA A 205 8.49 18.85 -14.93
C ALA A 205 7.48 18.13 -14.02
N ASP A 206 6.77 17.09 -14.51
CA ASP A 206 5.90 16.27 -13.68
C ASP A 206 6.71 15.35 -12.77
N VAL A 207 7.79 14.75 -13.28
CA VAL A 207 8.73 13.96 -12.47
C VAL A 207 9.28 14.81 -11.32
N ALA A 208 9.84 15.98 -11.60
CA ALA A 208 10.40 16.89 -10.60
C ALA A 208 9.36 17.28 -9.53
N LYS A 209 8.15 17.64 -9.95
CA LYS A 209 7.05 18.00 -9.05
C LYS A 209 6.67 16.84 -8.12
N ARG A 210 6.57 15.62 -8.67
CA ARG A 210 6.13 14.43 -7.94
C ARG A 210 7.21 13.91 -7.00
N VAL A 211 8.47 13.90 -7.44
CA VAL A 211 9.63 13.57 -6.60
C VAL A 211 9.77 14.57 -5.44
N THR A 212 9.59 15.88 -5.70
CA THR A 212 9.58 16.90 -4.63
C THR A 212 8.55 16.59 -3.55
N LYS A 213 7.34 16.20 -3.95
CA LYS A 213 6.29 15.81 -2.99
C LYS A 213 6.67 14.53 -2.25
N ALA A 214 7.18 13.53 -2.98
CA ALA A 214 7.54 12.24 -2.42
C ALA A 214 8.64 12.35 -1.35
N VAL A 215 9.68 13.15 -1.57
CA VAL A 215 10.74 13.38 -0.57
C VAL A 215 10.17 13.93 0.74
N LYS A 216 9.25 14.91 0.67
CA LYS A 216 8.62 15.49 1.87
C LYS A 216 7.77 14.46 2.62
N GLN A 217 7.05 13.60 1.91
CA GLN A 217 6.26 12.53 2.51
C GLN A 217 7.17 11.47 3.14
N LEU A 218 8.24 11.10 2.44
CA LEU A 218 9.21 10.09 2.86
C LEU A 218 9.97 10.51 4.13
N ASP A 219 10.44 11.76 4.21
CA ASP A 219 11.11 12.29 5.41
C ASP A 219 10.15 12.35 6.62
N ARG A 220 8.88 12.65 6.36
CA ARG A 220 7.84 12.63 7.39
C ARG A 220 7.58 11.21 7.89
N SER A 221 7.43 10.24 7.00
CA SER A 221 7.22 8.84 7.34
C SER A 221 8.40 8.25 8.10
N GLU A 222 9.64 8.59 7.71
CA GLU A 222 10.85 8.23 8.48
C GLU A 222 10.86 8.79 9.89
N THR A 223 10.48 10.06 10.06
CA THR A 223 10.36 10.68 11.38
C THR A 223 9.38 9.92 12.26
N VAL A 224 8.20 9.58 11.71
CA VAL A 224 7.19 8.80 12.44
C VAL A 224 7.73 7.43 12.81
N VAL A 225 8.19 6.64 11.84
CA VAL A 225 8.63 5.25 12.09
C VAL A 225 9.80 5.19 13.07
N ARG A 226 10.76 6.11 13.01
CA ARG A 226 11.83 6.20 14.01
C ARG A 226 11.29 6.42 15.42
N HIS A 227 10.28 7.28 15.58
CA HIS A 227 9.59 7.49 16.85
C HIS A 227 8.88 6.22 17.33
N LEU A 228 8.18 5.52 16.43
CA LEU A 228 7.40 4.30 16.74
C LEU A 228 8.22 3.12 17.26
N VAL A 229 9.52 3.09 16.95
CA VAL A 229 10.44 2.02 17.37
C VAL A 229 11.51 2.48 18.37
N SER A 230 11.42 3.75 18.80
CA SER A 230 12.45 4.40 19.62
C SER A 230 12.66 3.74 20.99
N ASP A 231 11.62 3.14 21.56
CA ASP A 231 11.64 2.42 22.83
C ASP A 231 12.07 0.95 22.72
N VAL A 232 11.97 0.33 21.53
CA VAL A 232 12.44 -1.05 21.29
C VAL A 232 13.92 -1.09 20.94
N SER A 233 14.33 -0.19 20.05
CA SER A 233 15.70 -0.13 19.56
C SER A 233 16.06 1.31 19.21
N PRO A 234 16.45 2.13 20.21
CA PRO A 234 16.98 3.46 19.97
C PRO A 234 18.14 3.39 18.97
N GLY A 235 18.11 4.19 17.91
CA GLY A 235 19.13 4.19 16.87
C GLY A 235 18.99 3.08 15.81
N LEU A 236 17.89 2.32 15.80
CA LEU A 236 17.60 1.40 14.70
C LEU A 236 17.69 2.14 13.36
N THR A 237 18.42 1.53 12.41
CA THR A 237 18.54 2.09 11.07
C THR A 237 17.20 2.01 10.36
N VAL A 238 16.60 3.18 10.13
CA VAL A 238 15.46 3.38 9.24
C VAL A 238 15.97 4.00 7.96
N ARG A 239 15.89 3.26 6.86
CA ARG A 239 16.28 3.69 5.52
C ARG A 239 15.07 4.20 4.74
N LYS A 240 15.35 4.93 3.66
CA LYS A 240 14.34 5.52 2.77
C LYS A 240 14.61 5.12 1.32
N ALA A 241 13.55 4.85 0.58
CA ALA A 241 13.59 4.66 -0.86
C ALA A 241 12.41 5.36 -1.54
N LEU A 242 12.67 5.91 -2.73
CA LEU A 242 11.64 6.33 -3.66
C LEU A 242 11.37 5.17 -4.61
N PHE A 243 10.10 4.82 -4.78
CA PHE A 243 9.62 3.86 -5.76
C PHE A 243 9.01 4.62 -6.94
N LEU A 244 9.64 4.52 -8.10
CA LEU A 244 9.30 5.27 -9.31
C LEU A 244 9.14 4.30 -10.48
N PRO A 245 8.06 3.48 -10.51
CA PRO A 245 7.96 2.34 -11.40
C PRO A 245 7.88 2.67 -12.90
N TYR A 246 7.73 3.94 -13.27
CA TYR A 246 7.64 4.39 -14.67
C TYR A 246 8.56 5.57 -14.99
N VAL A 247 9.57 5.79 -14.15
CA VAL A 247 10.65 6.75 -14.40
C VAL A 247 11.94 5.95 -14.44
N SER A 248 12.75 6.10 -15.49
CA SER A 248 14.06 5.46 -15.56
C SER A 248 15.07 6.18 -14.67
N THR A 249 16.13 5.46 -14.31
CA THR A 249 17.26 5.97 -13.54
C THR A 249 17.91 7.15 -14.28
N GLU A 250 18.12 7.02 -15.59
CA GLU A 250 18.66 8.09 -16.44
C GLU A 250 17.76 9.33 -16.44
N GLN A 251 16.44 9.15 -16.55
CA GLN A 251 15.51 10.27 -16.49
C GLN A 251 15.57 10.96 -15.13
N LEU A 252 15.59 10.20 -14.03
CA LEU A 252 15.69 10.77 -12.70
C LEU A 252 17.00 11.55 -12.54
N GLU A 253 18.14 10.99 -12.93
CA GLU A 253 19.44 11.68 -12.90
C GLU A 253 19.40 13.00 -13.64
N ARG A 254 18.87 13.00 -14.87
CA ARG A 254 18.70 14.20 -15.69
C ARG A 254 17.80 15.25 -15.04
N VAL A 255 16.69 14.84 -14.42
CA VAL A 255 15.80 15.73 -13.66
C VAL A 255 16.53 16.36 -12.46
N LEU A 256 17.31 15.56 -11.73
CA LEU A 256 18.08 16.07 -10.58
C LEU A 256 19.20 17.02 -11.02
N ASP A 257 19.90 16.72 -12.10
CA ASP A 257 20.98 17.60 -12.58
C ASP A 257 20.46 18.95 -13.10
N ASN A 258 19.22 18.99 -13.61
CA ASN A 258 18.56 20.21 -14.06
C ASN A 258 17.88 21.02 -12.94
N ASP A 259 17.70 20.45 -11.74
CA ASP A 259 17.10 21.12 -10.58
C ASP A 259 17.98 20.97 -9.33
N PRO A 260 18.89 21.94 -9.06
CA PRO A 260 19.80 21.88 -7.93
C PRO A 260 19.12 21.80 -6.56
N GLN A 261 17.93 22.42 -6.41
CA GLN A 261 17.20 22.39 -5.14
C GLN A 261 16.60 21.01 -4.89
N LEU A 262 16.01 20.40 -5.92
CA LEU A 262 15.50 19.05 -5.85
C LEU A 262 16.62 18.03 -5.62
N LYS A 263 17.74 18.15 -6.35
CA LYS A 263 18.94 17.33 -6.14
C LYS A 263 19.41 17.38 -4.70
N GLN A 264 19.54 18.58 -4.12
CA GLN A 264 19.95 18.72 -2.74
C GLN A 264 18.96 18.06 -1.77
N ALA A 265 17.64 18.21 -2.01
CA ALA A 265 16.61 17.60 -1.18
C ALA A 265 16.64 16.06 -1.25
N VAL A 266 16.73 15.49 -2.45
CA VAL A 266 16.79 14.03 -2.66
C VAL A 266 18.07 13.46 -2.08
N CYS A 267 19.23 14.06 -2.39
CA CYS A 267 20.52 13.61 -1.85
C CYS A 267 20.53 13.62 -0.32
N ARG A 268 20.07 14.71 0.30
CA ARG A 268 19.97 14.80 1.75
C ARG A 268 19.02 13.76 2.32
N SER A 269 17.84 13.58 1.71
CA SER A 269 16.87 12.61 2.18
C SER A 269 17.45 11.20 2.11
N LEU A 270 18.01 10.78 0.98
CA LEU A 270 18.46 9.40 0.78
C LEU A 270 19.86 9.10 1.34
N GLY A 271 20.61 10.12 1.76
CA GLY A 271 21.99 10.01 2.23
C GLY A 271 23.02 9.85 1.11
N ALA A 272 22.78 10.47 -0.05
CA ALA A 272 23.63 10.36 -1.24
C ALA A 272 24.55 11.58 -1.43
N GLY A 273 25.73 11.35 -2.04
CA GLY A 273 26.70 12.41 -2.35
C GLY A 273 26.52 13.09 -3.72
N SER A 274 25.75 12.49 -4.63
CA SER A 274 25.56 12.98 -6.01
C SER A 274 24.20 12.57 -6.57
N ALA A 275 23.81 13.12 -7.72
CA ALA A 275 22.57 12.75 -8.41
C ALA A 275 22.59 11.26 -8.81
N ALA A 276 23.68 10.79 -9.41
CA ALA A 276 23.84 9.38 -9.76
C ALA A 276 23.73 8.45 -8.53
N ALA A 277 24.39 8.80 -7.43
CA ALA A 277 24.28 8.03 -6.19
C ALA A 277 22.85 8.05 -5.62
N ALA A 278 22.14 9.19 -5.71
CA ALA A 278 20.76 9.29 -5.27
C ALA A 278 19.82 8.44 -6.13
N SER A 279 20.00 8.45 -7.45
CA SER A 279 19.20 7.67 -8.39
C SER A 279 19.42 6.17 -8.22
N GLN A 280 20.64 5.72 -7.95
CA GLN A 280 20.94 4.31 -7.62
C GLN A 280 20.28 3.83 -6.32
N LEU A 281 19.97 4.75 -5.38
CA LEU A 281 19.25 4.43 -4.14
C LEU A 281 17.72 4.46 -4.33
N CYS A 282 17.23 4.97 -5.46
CA CYS A 282 15.84 4.90 -5.86
C CYS A 282 15.57 3.60 -6.63
N CYS A 283 14.35 3.09 -6.53
CA CYS A 283 13.91 1.94 -7.32
C CYS A 283 13.08 2.47 -8.51
N CYS A 284 13.73 2.51 -9.66
CA CYS A 284 13.22 3.06 -10.92
C CYS A 284 12.70 1.94 -11.83
N SER A 285 12.12 2.30 -12.97
CA SER A 285 11.55 1.33 -13.92
C SER A 285 12.56 0.30 -14.43
N ASP A 286 13.85 0.64 -14.49
CA ASP A 286 14.90 -0.24 -15.01
C ASP A 286 15.20 -1.43 -14.09
N GLN A 287 14.68 -1.43 -12.87
CA GLN A 287 14.82 -2.54 -11.91
C GLN A 287 13.56 -3.38 -11.76
N LEU A 288 12.49 -3.07 -12.51
CA LEU A 288 11.18 -3.69 -12.35
C LEU A 288 10.76 -4.45 -13.61
N SER A 289 9.81 -5.37 -13.43
CA SER A 289 9.12 -5.99 -14.55
C SER A 289 8.39 -4.95 -15.41
N GLN A 290 8.09 -5.32 -16.65
CA GLN A 290 7.33 -4.45 -17.53
C GLN A 290 5.89 -4.29 -17.01
N PRO A 291 5.29 -3.08 -17.09
CA PRO A 291 3.94 -2.85 -16.59
C PRO A 291 2.89 -3.79 -17.20
N ALA A 292 3.02 -4.15 -18.48
CA ALA A 292 2.06 -5.02 -19.16
C ALA A 292 2.13 -6.50 -18.74
N SER A 293 3.18 -6.89 -18.01
CA SER A 293 3.44 -8.27 -17.60
C SER A 293 4.03 -8.33 -16.20
N TYR A 294 3.65 -7.39 -15.32
CA TYR A 294 4.29 -7.22 -14.02
C TYR A 294 4.17 -8.44 -13.10
N TRP A 295 3.15 -9.28 -13.32
CA TRP A 295 2.93 -10.54 -12.61
C TRP A 295 3.94 -11.63 -12.99
N HIS A 296 4.78 -11.41 -14.01
CA HIS A 296 5.78 -12.35 -14.48
C HIS A 296 7.19 -11.82 -14.19
N GLY A 297 7.78 -12.23 -13.07
CA GLY A 297 9.18 -11.95 -12.76
C GLY A 297 10.11 -12.75 -13.67
N THR A 298 11.08 -12.09 -14.31
CA THR A 298 12.16 -12.78 -15.02
C THR A 298 13.42 -12.83 -14.15
N PRO A 299 14.31 -13.83 -14.31
CA PRO A 299 15.58 -13.85 -13.58
C PRO A 299 16.42 -12.57 -13.76
N ALA A 300 16.35 -11.95 -14.93
CA ALA A 300 17.04 -10.69 -15.22
C ALA A 300 16.50 -9.53 -14.36
N VAL A 301 15.17 -9.38 -14.27
CA VAL A 301 14.52 -8.37 -13.42
C VAL A 301 14.90 -8.59 -11.95
N LEU A 302 14.85 -9.84 -11.47
CA LEU A 302 15.23 -10.15 -10.08
C LEU A 302 16.69 -9.83 -9.77
N SER A 303 17.58 -10.00 -10.74
CA SER A 303 19.00 -9.61 -10.62
C SER A 303 19.14 -8.09 -10.48
N GLN A 304 18.45 -7.31 -11.31
CA GLN A 304 18.46 -5.84 -11.23
C GLN A 304 17.88 -5.32 -9.91
N LEU A 305 16.73 -5.86 -9.50
CA LEU A 305 16.09 -5.50 -8.24
C LEU A 305 16.96 -5.91 -7.03
N SER A 306 17.65 -7.05 -7.12
CA SER A 306 18.59 -7.49 -6.08
C SER A 306 19.82 -6.59 -6.00
N THR A 307 20.30 -6.12 -7.14
CA THR A 307 21.39 -5.13 -7.20
C THR A 307 20.96 -3.84 -6.51
N TRP A 308 19.77 -3.31 -6.82
CA TRP A 308 19.24 -2.13 -6.11
C TRP A 308 19.13 -2.36 -4.60
N TRP A 309 18.59 -3.52 -4.19
CA TRP A 309 18.46 -3.86 -2.77
C TRP A 309 19.80 -3.83 -2.05
N GLN A 310 20.84 -4.43 -2.64
CA GLN A 310 22.19 -4.44 -2.07
C GLN A 310 22.74 -3.02 -1.91
N HIS A 311 22.60 -2.17 -2.92
CA HIS A 311 23.03 -0.77 -2.83
C HIS A 311 22.26 -0.01 -1.74
N ARG A 312 20.94 -0.20 -1.66
CA ARG A 312 20.10 0.49 -0.68
C ARG A 312 20.37 0.01 0.75
N MET A 313 20.65 -1.27 0.94
CA MET A 313 20.88 -1.87 2.27
C MET A 313 22.34 -1.80 2.74
N ALA A 314 23.30 -1.60 1.83
CA ALA A 314 24.72 -1.50 2.15
C ALA A 314 24.98 -0.54 3.32
N CYS A 315 25.62 -1.03 4.38
CA CYS A 315 26.03 -0.21 5.53
C CYS A 315 27.25 -0.84 6.23
N SER A 316 28.09 0.03 6.81
CA SER A 316 29.33 -0.34 7.50
C SER A 316 29.16 -0.63 9.00
N VAL A 317 27.99 -0.34 9.60
CA VAL A 317 27.75 -0.54 11.03
C VAL A 317 26.41 -1.27 11.23
N TYR A 318 26.48 -2.56 11.53
CA TYR A 318 25.30 -3.38 11.82
C TYR A 318 24.94 -3.24 13.29
N THR A 319 23.84 -2.55 13.60
CA THR A 319 23.08 -2.87 14.81
C THR A 319 22.18 -4.05 14.46
N LEU A 320 22.70 -5.27 14.67
CA LEU A 320 21.93 -6.50 14.48
C LEU A 320 20.71 -6.47 15.39
N LEU A 321 19.52 -6.54 14.78
CA LEU A 321 18.27 -6.66 15.49
C LEU A 321 18.18 -8.09 16.01
N THR A 322 18.03 -8.26 17.32
CA THR A 322 17.77 -9.59 17.90
C THR A 322 16.38 -10.06 17.47
N ASP A 323 16.16 -11.38 17.43
CA ASP A 323 14.88 -11.96 17.04
C ASP A 323 13.72 -11.42 17.89
N ASP A 324 13.96 -11.22 19.20
CA ASP A 324 12.98 -10.61 20.11
C ASP A 324 12.60 -9.18 19.70
N LYS A 325 13.59 -8.34 19.39
CA LYS A 325 13.34 -6.94 18.99
C LYS A 325 12.69 -6.88 17.61
N TYR A 326 13.06 -7.79 16.72
CA TYR A 326 12.43 -7.94 15.42
C TYR A 326 10.95 -8.29 15.57
N LEU A 327 10.63 -9.31 16.39
CA LEU A 327 9.25 -9.71 16.64
C LEU A 327 8.45 -8.65 17.40
N ASP A 328 9.07 -7.85 18.28
CA ASP A 328 8.41 -6.68 18.90
C ASP A 328 8.00 -5.64 17.86
N ILE A 329 8.90 -5.32 16.93
CA ILE A 329 8.61 -4.37 15.85
C ILE A 329 7.51 -4.93 14.95
N VAL A 330 7.64 -6.19 14.51
CA VAL A 330 6.60 -6.87 13.73
C VAL A 330 5.25 -6.84 14.48
N ALA A 331 5.20 -7.21 15.77
CA ALA A 331 3.98 -7.18 16.58
C ALA A 331 3.33 -5.81 16.69
N ARG A 332 4.09 -4.72 16.65
CA ARG A 332 3.50 -3.38 16.63
C ARG A 332 2.91 -3.01 15.29
N PHE A 333 3.55 -3.40 14.20
CA PHE A 333 3.15 -2.98 12.85
C PHE A 333 2.11 -3.90 12.20
N VAL A 334 2.21 -5.21 12.41
CA VAL A 334 1.31 -6.22 11.82
C VAL A 334 0.52 -7.01 12.86
N GLY A 335 0.80 -6.81 14.15
CA GLY A 335 0.09 -7.49 15.22
C GLY A 335 -1.30 -6.90 15.49
N PRO A 336 -2.00 -7.45 16.49
CA PRO A 336 -3.45 -7.30 16.63
C PRO A 336 -3.89 -5.88 17.02
N ALA A 337 -2.98 -5.05 17.53
CA ALA A 337 -3.29 -3.68 17.93
C ALA A 337 -3.30 -2.68 16.75
N THR A 338 -2.65 -3.00 15.63
CA THR A 338 -2.58 -2.15 14.44
C THR A 338 -3.52 -2.67 13.36
N THR A 339 -4.39 -1.83 12.82
CA THR A 339 -5.37 -2.24 11.80
C THR A 339 -4.72 -2.38 10.44
N VAL A 340 -4.86 -3.56 9.81
CA VAL A 340 -4.43 -3.82 8.42
C VAL A 340 -5.67 -3.97 7.57
N SER A 341 -6.07 -2.91 6.88
CA SER A 341 -7.35 -2.85 6.19
C SER A 341 -7.21 -2.66 4.69
N VAL A 342 -8.04 -3.34 3.91
CA VAL A 342 -8.14 -3.21 2.45
C VAL A 342 -9.42 -2.48 2.04
N PRO A 343 -9.42 -1.74 0.91
CA PRO A 343 -10.63 -1.14 0.36
C PRO A 343 -11.70 -2.19 0.06
N CYS A 344 -12.98 -1.85 0.27
CA CYS A 344 -14.12 -2.71 -0.04
C CYS A 344 -15.13 -2.00 -0.94
N TYR A 345 -16.01 -2.76 -1.59
CA TYR A 345 -17.02 -2.27 -2.53
C TYR A 345 -18.11 -1.40 -1.87
N ASN A 346 -18.27 -1.47 -0.55
CA ASN A 346 -19.27 -0.75 0.23
C ASN A 346 -18.68 0.42 1.05
N GLY A 347 -17.44 0.83 0.79
CA GLY A 347 -16.75 1.90 1.52
C GLY A 347 -16.28 1.53 2.94
N VAL A 348 -16.64 0.34 3.46
CA VAL A 348 -16.15 -0.16 4.75
C VAL A 348 -14.84 -0.90 4.52
N ARG A 349 -13.73 -0.42 5.12
CA ARG A 349 -12.47 -1.15 5.01
C ARG A 349 -12.54 -2.48 5.76
N VAL A 350 -12.07 -3.57 5.14
CA VAL A 350 -12.06 -4.92 5.73
C VAL A 350 -10.67 -5.25 6.22
N GLU A 351 -10.55 -5.84 7.41
CA GLU A 351 -9.27 -6.26 7.96
C GLU A 351 -8.78 -7.57 7.32
N VAL A 352 -7.60 -7.55 6.69
CA VAL A 352 -7.04 -8.71 5.98
C VAL A 352 -5.54 -8.81 6.27
N ARG A 353 -5.14 -9.83 7.04
CA ARG A 353 -3.76 -10.05 7.51
C ARG A 353 -3.10 -11.29 6.93
N THR A 354 -3.88 -12.35 6.70
CA THR A 354 -3.37 -13.66 6.28
C THR A 354 -3.90 -14.06 4.91
N ALA A 355 -3.18 -14.95 4.21
CA ALA A 355 -3.59 -15.45 2.92
C ALA A 355 -4.98 -16.11 2.97
N GLY A 356 -5.30 -16.84 4.05
CA GLY A 356 -6.63 -17.43 4.25
C GLY A 356 -7.74 -16.37 4.36
N GLN A 357 -7.49 -15.27 5.07
CA GLN A 357 -8.44 -14.15 5.12
C GLN A 357 -8.60 -13.47 3.76
N ALA A 358 -7.51 -13.32 3.00
CA ALA A 358 -7.57 -12.75 1.66
C ALA A 358 -8.34 -13.64 0.68
N VAL A 359 -8.17 -14.96 0.75
CA VAL A 359 -8.95 -15.93 -0.03
C VAL A 359 -10.43 -15.85 0.33
N ALA A 360 -10.77 -15.80 1.62
CA ALA A 360 -12.15 -15.65 2.06
C ALA A 360 -12.78 -14.34 1.56
N GLU A 361 -12.06 -13.22 1.66
CA GLU A 361 -12.53 -11.93 1.19
C GLU A 361 -12.64 -11.85 -0.33
N LEU A 362 -11.70 -12.43 -1.07
CA LEU A 362 -11.78 -12.58 -2.53
C LEU A 362 -13.01 -13.41 -2.92
N GLY A 363 -13.26 -14.52 -2.24
CA GLY A 363 -14.45 -15.35 -2.45
C GLY A 363 -15.76 -14.57 -2.24
N ARG A 364 -15.85 -13.75 -1.19
CA ARG A 364 -17.01 -12.86 -0.97
C ARG A 364 -17.20 -11.88 -2.12
N ARG A 365 -16.12 -11.30 -2.65
CA ARG A 365 -16.19 -10.33 -3.77
C ARG A 365 -16.59 -10.99 -5.09
N LEU A 366 -16.05 -12.18 -5.37
CA LEU A 366 -16.39 -12.94 -6.57
C LEU A 366 -17.83 -13.47 -6.56
N ALA A 367 -18.41 -13.66 -5.37
CA ALA A 367 -19.82 -14.02 -5.21
C ALA A 367 -20.81 -12.85 -5.44
N LEU A 368 -20.32 -11.61 -5.58
CA LEU A 368 -21.18 -10.46 -5.84
C LEU A 368 -21.66 -10.48 -7.29
N LEU A 369 -22.95 -10.21 -7.50
CA LEU A 369 -23.48 -9.97 -8.83
C LEU A 369 -23.00 -8.61 -9.33
N VAL A 370 -21.98 -8.62 -10.19
CA VAL A 370 -21.42 -7.44 -10.84
C VAL A 370 -21.85 -7.42 -12.31
N LEU A 371 -22.45 -6.31 -12.73
CA LEU A 371 -22.88 -6.07 -14.10
C LEU A 371 -22.08 -4.93 -14.72
N THR A 372 -21.73 -5.04 -15.99
CA THR A 372 -21.31 -3.92 -16.81
C THR A 372 -22.53 -3.08 -17.22
N LEU A 373 -22.31 -1.82 -17.61
CA LEU A 373 -23.37 -0.98 -18.19
C LEU A 373 -24.01 -1.63 -19.43
N GLN A 374 -23.22 -2.35 -20.22
CA GLN A 374 -23.70 -3.06 -21.42
C GLN A 374 -24.62 -4.23 -21.06
N GLN A 375 -24.26 -5.03 -20.06
CA GLN A 375 -25.11 -6.12 -19.55
C GLN A 375 -26.43 -5.55 -19.00
N LEU A 376 -26.35 -4.46 -18.24
CA LEU A 376 -27.55 -3.81 -17.69
C LEU A 376 -28.46 -3.23 -18.78
N ASP A 377 -27.89 -2.56 -19.79
CA ASP A 377 -28.63 -2.01 -20.94
C ASP A 377 -29.28 -3.13 -21.76
N LEU A 378 -28.55 -4.22 -22.02
CA LEU A 378 -29.07 -5.40 -22.71
C LEU A 378 -30.30 -5.98 -21.99
N MET A 379 -30.22 -6.14 -20.67
CA MET A 379 -31.32 -6.63 -19.85
C MET A 379 -32.52 -5.68 -19.85
N ASN A 380 -32.29 -4.38 -19.83
CA ASN A 380 -33.36 -3.37 -19.88
C ASN A 380 -34.06 -3.33 -21.24
N ARG A 381 -33.30 -3.45 -22.34
CA ARG A 381 -33.85 -3.45 -23.70
C ARG A 381 -34.63 -4.71 -24.02
N ASN A 382 -34.32 -5.80 -23.33
CA ASN A 382 -34.96 -7.11 -23.49
C ASN A 382 -35.15 -7.53 -24.97
N PRO A 383 -34.09 -7.49 -25.80
CA PRO A 383 -34.19 -7.86 -27.20
C PRO A 383 -34.51 -9.36 -27.37
N GLN A 384 -35.27 -9.70 -28.41
CA GLN A 384 -35.69 -11.09 -28.66
C GLN A 384 -34.52 -12.02 -29.03
N LEU A 385 -33.46 -11.49 -29.62
CA LEU A 385 -32.28 -12.24 -30.04
C LEU A 385 -31.02 -11.53 -29.55
N VAL A 386 -30.15 -12.29 -28.88
CA VAL A 386 -28.89 -11.80 -28.33
C VAL A 386 -27.79 -12.80 -28.66
N CYS A 387 -26.63 -12.28 -29.07
CA CYS A 387 -25.38 -13.04 -29.10
C CYS A 387 -24.49 -12.50 -27.98
N LEU A 388 -24.15 -13.36 -27.02
CA LEU A 388 -23.23 -13.02 -25.95
C LEU A 388 -21.83 -13.53 -26.31
N THR A 389 -20.84 -12.64 -26.24
CA THR A 389 -19.44 -12.99 -26.46
C THR A 389 -18.60 -12.34 -25.36
N GLY A 390 -17.60 -13.07 -24.86
CA GLY A 390 -16.73 -12.60 -23.79
C GLY A 390 -15.68 -13.64 -23.38
N PRO A 391 -14.59 -13.22 -22.73
CA PRO A 391 -13.64 -14.15 -22.14
C PRO A 391 -14.29 -14.97 -21.00
N PRO A 392 -13.74 -16.14 -20.64
CA PRO A 392 -14.24 -16.92 -19.51
C PRO A 392 -14.34 -16.10 -18.22
N GLY A 393 -15.44 -16.25 -17.49
CA GLY A 393 -15.66 -15.60 -16.19
C GLY A 393 -16.31 -14.20 -16.23
N THR A 394 -16.84 -13.76 -17.37
CA THR A 394 -17.53 -12.45 -17.48
C THR A 394 -18.99 -12.44 -17.05
N GLY A 395 -19.51 -13.58 -16.56
CA GLY A 395 -20.96 -13.81 -16.43
C GLY A 395 -21.58 -13.85 -17.81
#